data_AF-A0A2N2EP32-F1
#
_entry.id   AF-A0A2N2EP32-F1
#
_cell.length_a   1.000
_cell.length_b   1.000
_cell.length_c   1.000
_cell.angle_alpha   90.00
_cell.angle_beta   90.00
_cell.angle_gamma   90.00
#
_symmetry.space_group_name_H-M   'P 1'
#
loop_
_entity.id
_entity.type
_entity.pdbx_description
1 polymer ?
#
loop_
_entity_poly.entity_id
_entity_poly.type
_entity_poly.pdbx_seq_one_letter_code
_entity_poly.pdbx_strand_id
1 'polypeptide(L)'
;MRLKVKGMISEDDPRVSQVGHPGPPWSIAYGDLMTELVCFFVILYALSAALNKDMQKAQQDIQEMIKEGKMAGQVQIDKEGMRITLEEQSQVAFFESGKSDLTDQMRAQMDKLSPVLLKLAEKHDIVVEGHTDNIPIATKQFASNWELSTARATSVVKSMLGNKFSPKRLAAVGYGEYHPVVPNDSEPNRKKNRRVVFFIKNNPYPDPTGPPGPDGKPLPAAPEGGAPAVPGQAPAAPEGAPELPAAEVPAPQTPAPAGEAPAEGWE
;
A
#
# COMPACT_ATOMS: atom_id res chain seq x y z
N MET A 1 45.83 66.51 -0.40
CA MET A 1 47.21 66.02 -0.23
C MET A 1 47.13 64.53 0.08
N ARG A 2 47.45 63.64 -0.88
CA ARG A 2 47.41 62.19 -0.64
C ARG A 2 48.57 61.82 0.30
N LEU A 3 48.26 61.26 1.47
CA LEU A 3 49.26 60.80 2.43
C LEU A 3 49.96 59.57 1.84
N LYS A 4 51.22 59.73 1.41
CA LYS A 4 52.08 58.60 1.02
C LYS A 4 52.60 57.93 2.29
N VAL A 5 52.04 56.78 2.65
CA VAL A 5 52.52 55.96 3.77
C VAL A 5 53.82 55.28 3.34
N LYS A 6 54.89 55.51 4.10
CA LYS A 6 56.24 55.01 3.81
C LYS A 6 56.25 53.47 3.84
N GLY A 7 56.55 52.83 2.72
CA GLY A 7 56.68 51.36 2.60
C GLY A 7 55.57 50.65 1.84
N MET A 8 54.50 51.34 1.44
CA MET A 8 53.52 50.78 0.50
C MET A 8 53.88 51.15 -0.96
N ILE A 9 53.64 50.22 -1.86
CA ILE A 9 53.76 50.42 -3.31
C ILE A 9 52.65 51.41 -3.75
N SER A 10 52.99 52.36 -4.63
CA SER A 10 52.02 53.34 -5.15
C SER A 10 50.94 52.64 -5.97
N GLU A 11 49.69 53.09 -5.90
CA GLU A 11 48.59 52.58 -6.76
C GLU A 11 48.89 52.72 -8.26
N ASP A 12 49.78 53.66 -8.61
CA ASP A 12 50.24 53.92 -9.98
C ASP A 12 51.40 53.01 -10.43
N ASP A 13 51.88 52.09 -9.57
CA ASP A 13 52.98 51.18 -9.92
C ASP A 13 52.48 50.10 -10.89
N PRO A 14 53.17 49.84 -12.02
CA PRO A 14 52.78 48.82 -13.00
C PRO A 14 52.78 47.38 -12.45
N ARG A 15 53.32 47.15 -11.25
CA ARG A 15 53.26 45.86 -10.54
C ARG A 15 51.97 45.70 -9.74
N VAL A 16 51.19 46.76 -9.56
CA VAL A 16 49.90 46.72 -8.86
C VAL A 16 48.81 46.43 -9.89
N SER A 17 48.11 45.32 -9.69
CA SER A 17 46.89 45.03 -10.45
C SER A 17 45.88 46.15 -10.21
N GLN A 18 45.44 46.85 -11.26
CA GLN A 18 44.37 47.82 -11.13
C GLN A 18 43.12 47.12 -10.58
N VAL A 19 42.51 47.70 -9.55
CA VAL A 19 41.22 47.21 -9.03
C VAL A 19 40.23 47.24 -10.20
N GLY A 20 39.77 46.06 -10.62
CA GLY A 20 38.79 45.95 -11.70
C GLY A 20 37.53 46.75 -11.38
N HIS A 21 36.82 47.22 -12.41
CA HIS A 21 35.56 47.92 -12.22
C HIS A 21 34.61 47.05 -11.37
N PRO A 22 33.92 47.62 -10.36
CA PRO A 22 32.99 46.84 -9.55
C PRO A 22 31.94 46.23 -10.47
N GLY A 23 31.66 44.94 -10.26
CA GLY A 23 30.56 44.26 -10.93
C GLY A 23 29.25 45.00 -10.70
N PRO A 24 28.26 44.84 -11.58
CA PRO A 24 27.00 45.54 -11.45
C PRO A 24 26.31 45.19 -10.11
N PRO A 25 25.68 46.15 -9.40
CA PRO A 25 25.17 45.93 -8.03
C PRO A 25 24.21 44.74 -7.85
N TRP A 26 23.51 44.33 -8.90
CA TRP A 26 22.59 43.19 -8.88
C TRP A 26 23.30 41.84 -8.74
N SER A 27 24.59 41.73 -9.09
CA SER A 27 25.31 40.46 -9.10
C SER A 27 25.43 39.85 -7.72
N ILE A 28 25.50 40.69 -6.68
CA ILE A 28 25.55 40.26 -5.28
C ILE A 28 24.21 39.65 -4.88
N ALA A 29 23.09 40.32 -5.17
CA ALA A 29 21.74 39.80 -4.87
C ALA A 29 21.42 38.52 -5.66
N TYR A 30 21.88 38.42 -6.91
CA TYR A 30 21.77 37.21 -7.71
C TYR A 30 22.61 36.05 -7.13
N GLY A 31 23.84 36.34 -6.71
CA GLY A 31 24.71 35.36 -6.06
C GLY A 31 24.09 34.81 -4.79
N ASP A 32 23.53 35.70 -3.96
CA ASP A 32 22.83 35.36 -2.72
C ASP A 32 21.62 34.44 -2.98
N LEU A 33 20.74 34.83 -3.91
CA LEU A 33 19.59 34.01 -4.33
C LEU A 33 20.02 32.62 -4.83
N MET A 34 21.08 32.56 -5.63
CA MET A 34 21.59 31.28 -6.15
C MET A 34 22.16 30.41 -5.04
N THR A 35 22.88 30.99 -4.07
CA THR A 35 23.37 30.23 -2.92
C THR A 35 22.25 29.79 -1.99
N GLU A 36 21.23 30.62 -1.74
CA GLU A 36 20.05 30.24 -0.96
C GLU A 36 19.28 29.11 -1.63
N LEU A 37 19.12 29.16 -2.96
CA LEU A 37 18.45 28.11 -3.73
C LEU A 37 19.23 26.78 -3.68
N VAL A 38 20.56 26.83 -3.83
CA VAL A 38 21.40 25.64 -3.67
C VAL A 38 21.31 25.10 -2.25
N CYS A 39 21.40 25.95 -1.22
CA CYS A 39 21.24 25.54 0.18
C CYS A 39 19.86 24.91 0.44
N PHE A 40 18.80 25.48 -0.12
CA PHE A 40 17.44 24.94 -0.01
C PHE A 40 17.34 23.53 -0.61
N PHE A 41 17.84 23.32 -1.83
CA PHE A 41 17.82 21.99 -2.45
C PHE A 41 18.73 20.98 -1.75
N VAL A 42 19.87 21.40 -1.21
CA VAL A 42 20.73 20.53 -0.39
C VAL A 42 20.02 20.10 0.89
N ILE A 43 19.32 21.01 1.56
CA ILE A 43 18.52 20.69 2.76
C ILE A 43 17.37 19.74 2.40
N LEU A 44 16.62 20.01 1.33
CA LEU A 44 15.55 19.11 0.86
C LEU A 44 16.08 17.72 0.50
N TYR A 45 17.23 17.65 -0.17
CA TYR A 45 17.86 16.38 -0.50
C TYR A 45 18.28 15.61 0.76
N ALA A 46 18.89 16.29 1.73
CA ALA A 46 19.28 15.69 3.00
C ALA A 46 18.08 15.15 3.79
N LEU A 47 16.96 15.90 3.82
CA LEU A 47 15.72 15.46 4.45
C LEU A 47 15.11 14.23 3.73
N SER A 48 15.09 14.24 2.40
CA SER A 48 14.63 13.11 1.59
C SER A 48 15.47 11.85 1.83
N ALA A 49 16.79 11.99 1.94
CA ALA A 49 17.69 10.88 2.26
C ALA A 49 17.47 10.35 3.69
N ALA A 50 17.24 11.24 4.66
CA ALA A 50 17.01 10.87 6.05
C ALA A 50 15.70 10.09 6.25
N LEU A 51 14.62 10.47 5.57
CA LEU A 51 13.33 9.79 5.65
C LEU A 51 13.38 8.33 5.17
N ASN A 52 14.28 8.01 4.25
CA ASN A 52 14.41 6.66 3.69
C ASN A 52 15.34 5.74 4.48
N LYS A 53 16.11 6.27 5.45
CA LYS A 53 17.12 5.48 6.16
C LYS A 53 16.51 4.37 7.04
N ASP A 54 15.37 4.66 7.67
CA ASP A 54 14.65 3.69 8.51
C ASP A 54 14.10 2.53 7.65
N MET A 55 13.52 2.83 6.49
CA MET A 55 13.08 1.83 5.50
C MET A 55 14.26 1.01 4.97
N GLN A 56 15.38 1.65 4.61
CA GLN A 56 16.55 0.94 4.10
C GLN A 56 17.15 -0.01 5.15
N LYS A 57 17.22 0.42 6.41
CA LYS A 57 17.70 -0.43 7.50
C LYS A 57 16.75 -1.62 7.72
N ALA A 58 15.45 -1.38 7.78
CA ALA A 58 14.48 -2.46 7.94
C ALA A 58 14.52 -3.45 6.76
N GLN A 59 14.73 -2.97 5.53
CA GLN A 59 14.94 -3.84 4.37
C GLN A 59 16.19 -4.71 4.54
N GLN A 60 17.31 -4.13 4.96
CA GLN A 60 18.55 -4.89 5.20
C GLN A 60 18.34 -5.96 6.27
N ASP A 61 17.74 -5.60 7.42
CA ASP A 61 17.45 -6.53 8.51
C ASP A 61 16.55 -7.70 8.03
N ILE A 62 15.51 -7.41 7.25
CA ILE A 62 14.60 -8.44 6.73
C ILE A 62 15.28 -9.28 5.65
N GLN A 63 16.07 -8.67 4.77
CA GLN A 63 16.81 -9.38 3.72
C GLN A 63 17.85 -10.32 4.33
N GLU A 64 18.47 -9.93 5.43
CA GLU A 64 19.37 -10.79 6.21
C GLU A 64 18.60 -11.97 6.82
N MET A 65 17.46 -11.73 7.46
CA MET A 65 16.61 -12.82 7.99
C MET A 65 16.16 -13.81 6.92
N ILE A 66 15.88 -13.34 5.70
CA ILE A 66 15.54 -14.20 4.55
C ILE A 66 16.77 -15.00 4.10
N LYS A 67 17.95 -14.39 4.00
CA LYS A 67 19.20 -15.06 3.62
C LYS A 67 19.62 -16.13 4.62
N GLU A 68 19.41 -15.89 5.91
CA GLU A 68 19.65 -16.86 6.98
C GLU A 68 18.65 -18.03 6.98
N GLY A 69 17.67 -18.04 6.07
CA GLY A 69 16.65 -19.08 5.97
C GLY A 69 15.62 -19.06 7.11
N LYS A 70 15.60 -17.99 7.91
CA LYS A 70 14.63 -17.84 9.02
C LYS A 70 13.23 -17.54 8.51
N MET A 71 13.11 -16.98 7.30
CA MET A 71 11.85 -16.59 6.67
C MET A 71 11.84 -16.87 5.16
N ALA A 72 10.70 -17.28 4.65
CA ALA A 72 10.45 -17.49 3.23
C ALA A 72 9.67 -16.30 2.66
N GLY A 73 10.32 -15.47 1.86
CA GLY A 73 9.69 -14.29 1.27
C GLY A 73 10.67 -13.41 0.51
N GLN A 74 10.16 -12.26 0.07
CA GLN A 74 10.93 -11.24 -0.64
C GLN A 74 10.58 -9.85 -0.12
N VAL A 75 11.56 -8.94 -0.19
CA VAL A 75 11.37 -7.53 0.16
C VAL A 75 11.71 -6.66 -1.03
N GLN A 76 10.82 -5.73 -1.35
CA GLN A 76 10.97 -4.75 -2.40
C GLN A 76 10.68 -3.35 -1.83
N ILE A 77 11.39 -2.33 -2.29
CA ILE A 77 11.11 -0.94 -1.96
C ILE A 77 10.77 -0.23 -3.27
N ASP A 78 9.61 0.42 -3.27
CA ASP A 78 9.13 1.28 -4.34
C ASP A 78 9.03 2.73 -3.85
N LYS A 79 8.70 3.66 -4.76
CA LYS A 79 8.47 5.07 -4.42
C LYS A 79 7.34 5.27 -3.39
N GLU A 80 6.37 4.36 -3.41
CA GLU A 80 5.17 4.42 -2.57
C GLU A 80 5.43 3.88 -1.14
N GLY A 81 6.47 3.06 -0.97
CA GLY A 81 6.74 2.37 0.29
C GLY A 81 7.51 1.07 0.15
N MET A 82 7.62 0.32 1.24
CA MET A 82 8.24 -1.01 1.29
C MET A 82 7.17 -2.10 1.20
N ARG A 83 7.37 -3.10 0.34
CA ARG A 83 6.56 -4.31 0.24
C ARG A 83 7.34 -5.52 0.73
N ILE A 84 6.83 -6.17 1.78
CA ILE A 84 7.34 -7.46 2.27
C ILE A 84 6.33 -8.51 1.84
N THR A 85 6.72 -9.40 0.94
CA THR A 85 5.87 -10.48 0.45
C THR A 85 6.24 -11.78 1.15
N LEU A 86 5.26 -12.38 1.82
CA LEU A 86 5.35 -13.74 2.33
C LEU A 86 4.58 -14.68 1.41
N GLU A 87 5.30 -15.61 0.78
CA GLU A 87 4.74 -16.59 -0.14
C GLU A 87 4.54 -17.93 0.55
N GLU A 88 3.41 -18.58 0.27
CA GLU A 88 3.16 -19.92 0.77
C GLU A 88 4.04 -20.95 0.03
N GLN A 89 4.95 -21.61 0.75
CA GLN A 89 5.84 -22.64 0.17
C GLN A 89 5.24 -24.05 0.33
N SER A 90 5.62 -24.98 -0.57
CA SER A 90 5.00 -26.31 -0.75
C SER A 90 4.84 -27.19 0.49
N GLN A 91 5.52 -26.94 1.61
CA GLN A 91 5.39 -27.73 2.84
C GLN A 91 4.71 -26.98 4.00
N VAL A 92 4.48 -25.67 3.87
CA VAL A 92 4.05 -24.82 4.98
C VAL A 92 2.95 -23.88 4.51
N ALA A 93 1.71 -24.19 4.90
CA ALA A 93 0.56 -23.34 4.65
C ALA A 93 0.45 -22.24 5.72
N PHE A 94 0.23 -20.99 5.31
CA PHE A 94 -0.02 -19.89 6.26
C PHE A 94 -1.45 -19.88 6.78
N PHE A 95 -2.34 -20.47 5.99
CA PHE A 95 -3.76 -20.62 6.28
C PHE A 95 -4.20 -22.01 5.88
N GLU A 96 -5.12 -22.59 6.63
CA GLU A 96 -5.78 -23.82 6.18
C GLU A 96 -6.63 -23.55 4.92
N SER A 97 -6.84 -24.61 4.13
CA SER A 97 -7.65 -24.51 2.92
C SER A 97 -9.07 -24.05 3.23
N GLY A 98 -9.53 -23.00 2.54
CA GLY A 98 -10.86 -22.41 2.74
C GLY A 98 -11.06 -21.69 4.07
N LYS A 99 -10.02 -21.55 4.91
CA LYS A 99 -10.10 -20.83 6.19
C LYS A 99 -9.23 -19.58 6.20
N SER A 100 -9.56 -18.67 7.12
CA SER A 100 -8.83 -17.43 7.37
C SER A 100 -7.99 -17.46 8.65
N ASP A 101 -8.05 -18.53 9.43
CA ASP A 101 -7.28 -18.63 10.68
C ASP A 101 -5.79 -18.83 10.40
N LEU A 102 -4.96 -18.14 11.18
CA LEU A 102 -3.50 -18.22 11.07
C LEU A 102 -3.01 -19.57 11.59
N THR A 103 -2.15 -20.23 10.83
CA THR A 103 -1.43 -21.42 11.30
C THR A 103 -0.30 -21.04 12.27
N ASP A 104 0.19 -22.00 13.05
CA ASP A 104 1.34 -21.78 13.95
C ASP A 104 2.59 -21.32 13.20
N GLN A 105 2.76 -21.77 11.96
CA GLN A 105 3.86 -21.36 11.11
C GLN A 105 3.75 -19.89 10.73
N MET A 106 2.55 -19.41 10.35
CA MET A 106 2.35 -17.99 10.07
C MET A 106 2.54 -17.14 11.34
N ARG A 107 2.09 -17.62 12.51
CA ARG A 107 2.35 -16.95 13.80
C ARG A 107 3.85 -16.84 14.07
N ALA A 108 4.62 -17.91 13.86
CA ALA A 108 6.07 -17.89 14.03
C ALA A 108 6.79 -16.92 13.06
N GLN A 109 6.27 -16.74 11.83
CA GLN A 109 6.77 -15.69 10.91
C GLN A 109 6.40 -14.29 11.42
N MET A 110 5.18 -14.11 11.93
CA MET A 110 4.74 -12.85 12.55
C MET A 110 5.54 -12.49 13.79
N ASP A 111 5.93 -13.44 14.62
CA ASP A 111 6.75 -13.18 15.81
C ASP A 111 8.15 -12.64 15.45
N LYS A 112 8.69 -13.08 14.31
CA LYS A 112 9.98 -12.59 13.77
C LYS A 112 9.85 -11.21 13.14
N LEU A 113 8.76 -10.96 12.41
CA LEU A 113 8.53 -9.68 11.72
C LEU A 113 8.01 -8.58 12.64
N SER A 114 7.23 -8.93 13.67
CA SER A 114 6.56 -7.96 14.55
C SER A 114 7.52 -6.93 15.14
N PRO A 115 8.72 -7.27 15.66
CA PRO A 115 9.65 -6.27 16.21
C PRO A 115 10.14 -5.24 15.19
N VAL A 116 10.32 -5.65 13.93
CA VAL A 116 10.74 -4.75 12.85
C VAL A 116 9.57 -3.88 12.43
N LEU A 117 8.41 -4.50 12.18
CA LEU A 117 7.19 -3.81 11.77
C LEU A 117 6.69 -2.82 12.83
N LEU A 118 6.84 -3.14 14.12
CA LEU A 118 6.40 -2.26 15.21
C LEU A 118 7.18 -0.94 15.22
N LYS A 119 8.50 -1.00 14.99
CA LYS A 119 9.34 0.20 14.87
C LYS A 119 8.93 1.04 13.66
N LEU A 120 8.59 0.40 12.53
CA LEU A 120 8.12 1.11 11.35
C LEU A 120 6.73 1.72 11.57
N ALA A 121 5.85 1.03 12.29
CA ALA A 121 4.49 1.47 12.59
C ALA A 121 4.41 2.74 13.46
N GLU A 122 5.53 3.17 14.08
CA GLU A 122 5.58 4.45 14.81
C GLU A 122 5.40 5.65 13.86
N LYS A 123 5.93 5.55 12.64
CA LYS A 123 5.96 6.64 11.66
C LYS A 123 5.17 6.34 10.37
N HIS A 124 4.98 5.07 10.06
CA HIS A 124 4.41 4.61 8.80
C HIS A 124 3.14 3.80 9.01
N ASP A 125 2.26 3.83 8.02
CA ASP A 125 1.09 2.95 7.99
C ASP A 125 1.42 1.65 7.30
N ILE A 126 0.85 0.56 7.82
CA ILE A 126 1.03 -0.78 7.33
C ILE A 126 -0.31 -1.28 6.79
N VAL A 127 -0.33 -1.55 5.48
CA VAL A 127 -1.45 -2.18 4.79
C VAL A 127 -1.11 -3.66 4.62
N VAL A 128 -1.97 -4.52 5.12
CA VAL A 128 -1.86 -5.97 4.91
C VAL A 128 -2.74 -6.35 3.73
N GLU A 129 -2.13 -6.89 2.70
CA GLU A 129 -2.78 -7.29 1.46
C GLU A 129 -2.86 -8.82 1.36
N GLY A 130 -4.08 -9.33 1.21
CA GLY A 130 -4.35 -10.76 1.01
C GLY A 130 -4.52 -11.09 -0.47
N HIS A 131 -3.84 -12.15 -0.92
CA HIS A 131 -3.97 -12.69 -2.28
C HIS A 131 -4.31 -14.19 -2.25
N THR A 132 -5.10 -14.63 -3.22
CA THR A 132 -5.45 -16.04 -3.43
C THR A 132 -5.06 -16.50 -4.82
N ASP A 133 -5.08 -17.81 -5.05
CA ASP A 133 -5.01 -18.36 -6.41
C ASP A 133 -6.37 -18.27 -7.11
N ASN A 134 -6.42 -18.75 -8.35
CA ASN A 134 -7.63 -18.73 -9.18
C ASN A 134 -8.56 -19.94 -8.99
N ILE A 135 -8.32 -20.78 -8.00
CA ILE A 135 -9.19 -21.94 -7.77
C ILE A 135 -10.45 -21.40 -7.07
N PRO A 136 -11.63 -21.48 -7.69
CA PRO A 136 -12.83 -20.91 -7.09
C PRO A 136 -13.15 -21.62 -5.77
N ILE A 137 -13.49 -20.82 -4.76
CA ILE A 137 -14.01 -21.33 -3.49
C ILE A 137 -15.47 -20.91 -3.33
N ALA A 138 -16.25 -21.79 -2.73
CA ALA A 138 -17.58 -21.49 -2.23
C ALA A 138 -17.78 -22.31 -0.95
N THR A 139 -17.55 -21.67 0.20
CA THR A 139 -17.72 -22.28 1.52
C THR A 139 -18.88 -21.62 2.24
N LYS A 140 -19.34 -22.22 3.34
CA LYS A 140 -20.38 -21.58 4.18
C LYS A 140 -19.92 -20.24 4.76
N GLN A 141 -18.61 -20.04 4.92
CA GLN A 141 -18.03 -18.86 5.54
C GLN A 141 -17.60 -17.78 4.53
N PHE A 142 -17.17 -18.21 3.34
CA PHE A 142 -16.70 -17.33 2.27
C PHE A 142 -17.33 -17.74 0.95
N ALA A 143 -18.07 -16.81 0.35
CA ALA A 143 -18.75 -17.02 -0.93
C ALA A 143 -17.79 -16.95 -2.13
N SER A 144 -16.62 -16.30 -1.97
CA SER A 144 -15.64 -16.12 -3.04
C SER A 144 -14.21 -15.96 -2.53
N ASN A 145 -13.26 -16.10 -3.45
CA ASN A 145 -11.83 -15.81 -3.23
C ASN A 145 -11.58 -14.37 -2.75
N TRP A 146 -12.42 -13.43 -3.20
CA TRP A 146 -12.35 -12.03 -2.79
C TRP A 146 -12.59 -11.87 -1.28
N GLU A 147 -13.65 -12.51 -0.76
CA GLU A 147 -13.96 -12.51 0.68
C GLU A 147 -12.89 -13.24 1.50
N LEU A 148 -12.42 -14.40 1.04
CA LEU A 148 -11.37 -15.15 1.73
C LEU A 148 -10.09 -14.34 1.83
N SER A 149 -9.69 -13.66 0.75
CA SER A 149 -8.47 -12.84 0.75
C SER A 149 -8.54 -11.71 1.77
N THR A 150 -9.68 -11.01 1.85
CA THR A 150 -9.94 -9.94 2.80
C THR A 150 -9.97 -10.47 4.24
N ALA A 151 -10.62 -11.62 4.45
CA ALA A 151 -10.68 -12.27 5.76
C ALA A 151 -9.30 -12.71 6.25
N ARG A 152 -8.45 -13.27 5.39
CA ARG A 152 -7.06 -13.63 5.71
C ARG A 152 -6.23 -12.42 6.08
N ALA A 153 -6.32 -11.34 5.31
CA ALA A 153 -5.65 -10.07 5.64
C ALA A 153 -6.13 -9.53 7.01
N THR A 154 -7.43 -9.62 7.28
CA THR A 154 -8.02 -9.22 8.56
C THR A 154 -7.50 -10.06 9.72
N SER A 155 -7.35 -11.39 9.56
CA SER A 155 -6.78 -12.25 10.59
C SER A 155 -5.34 -11.89 10.92
N VAL A 156 -4.54 -11.55 9.92
CA VAL A 156 -3.17 -11.05 10.12
C VAL A 156 -3.17 -9.74 10.89
N VAL A 157 -4.01 -8.78 10.50
CA VAL A 157 -4.16 -7.51 11.25
C VAL A 157 -4.61 -7.75 12.69
N LYS A 158 -5.55 -8.66 12.94
CA LYS A 158 -5.95 -9.04 14.30
C LYS A 158 -4.77 -9.59 15.12
N SER A 159 -3.90 -10.39 14.51
CA SER A 159 -2.67 -10.85 15.16
C SER A 159 -1.72 -9.70 15.48
N MET A 160 -1.57 -8.74 14.57
CA MET A 160 -0.76 -7.54 14.82
C MET A 160 -1.32 -6.68 15.95
N LEU A 161 -2.64 -6.51 16.03
CA LEU A 161 -3.28 -5.79 17.14
C LEU A 161 -2.97 -6.43 18.51
N GLY A 162 -2.89 -7.76 18.57
CA GLY A 162 -2.43 -8.49 19.77
C GLY A 162 -0.99 -8.15 20.17
N ASN A 163 -0.15 -7.76 19.21
CA ASN A 163 1.26 -7.43 19.38
C ASN A 163 1.50 -5.91 19.58
N LYS A 164 0.52 -5.18 20.11
CA LYS A 164 0.60 -3.74 20.48
C LYS A 164 0.74 -2.76 19.31
N PHE A 165 0.38 -3.16 18.09
CA PHE A 165 0.31 -2.22 16.98
C PHE A 165 -0.85 -1.24 17.16
N SER A 166 -0.63 0.02 16.80
CA SER A 166 -1.70 1.04 16.84
C SER A 166 -2.76 0.74 15.78
N PRO A 167 -4.05 0.62 16.14
CA PRO A 167 -5.13 0.39 15.17
C PRO A 167 -5.20 1.47 14.09
N LYS A 168 -4.81 2.70 14.42
CA LYS A 168 -4.80 3.85 13.48
C LYS A 168 -3.78 3.70 12.34
N ARG A 169 -2.84 2.76 12.46
CA ARG A 169 -1.73 2.57 11.51
C ARG A 169 -1.91 1.32 10.66
N LEU A 170 -2.99 0.57 10.86
CA LEU A 170 -3.22 -0.71 10.19
C LEU A 170 -4.40 -0.63 9.25
N ALA A 171 -4.26 -1.25 8.08
CA ALA A 171 -5.36 -1.52 7.17
C ALA A 171 -5.27 -2.96 6.65
N ALA A 172 -6.41 -3.56 6.32
CA ALA A 172 -6.49 -4.85 5.65
C ALA A 172 -7.17 -4.66 4.28
N VAL A 173 -6.58 -5.24 3.24
CA VAL A 173 -7.10 -5.21 1.87
C VAL A 173 -7.05 -6.62 1.30
N GLY A 174 -8.09 -7.04 0.59
CA GLY A 174 -8.12 -8.30 -0.14
C GLY A 174 -8.25 -8.03 -1.65
N TYR A 175 -7.37 -8.64 -2.44
CA TYR A 175 -7.40 -8.53 -3.90
C TYR A 175 -7.95 -9.79 -4.58
N GLY A 176 -8.16 -10.88 -3.83
CA GLY A 176 -8.50 -12.19 -4.38
C GLY A 176 -7.44 -12.68 -5.37
N GLU A 177 -7.91 -13.19 -6.50
CA GLU A 177 -7.11 -13.78 -7.58
C GLU A 177 -6.68 -12.77 -8.66
N TYR A 178 -7.18 -11.52 -8.59
CA TYR A 178 -7.08 -10.55 -9.68
C TYR A 178 -5.75 -9.81 -9.76
N HIS A 179 -4.84 -10.05 -8.82
CA HIS A 179 -3.49 -9.48 -8.79
C HIS A 179 -2.41 -10.59 -8.74
N PRO A 180 -2.32 -11.47 -9.75
CA PRO A 180 -1.31 -12.52 -9.77
C PRO A 180 0.09 -11.96 -10.04
N VAL A 181 1.11 -12.49 -9.36
CA VAL A 181 2.53 -12.18 -9.66
C VAL A 181 3.05 -13.10 -10.76
N VAL A 182 2.47 -14.31 -10.86
CA VAL A 182 2.77 -15.30 -11.90
C VAL A 182 1.47 -15.86 -12.49
N PRO A 183 1.45 -16.34 -13.75
CA PRO A 183 0.26 -16.95 -14.34
C PRO A 183 -0.30 -18.11 -13.50
N ASN A 184 -1.61 -18.23 -13.33
CA ASN A 184 -2.26 -19.29 -12.55
C ASN A 184 -2.39 -20.64 -13.30
N ASP A 185 -1.43 -20.96 -14.15
CA ASP A 185 -1.43 -22.12 -15.05
C ASP A 185 -1.02 -23.43 -14.35
N SER A 186 -0.21 -23.34 -13.30
CA SER A 186 0.44 -24.47 -12.66
C SER A 186 0.35 -24.38 -11.13
N GLU A 187 0.38 -25.53 -10.46
CA GLU A 187 0.33 -25.57 -8.99
C GLU A 187 1.49 -24.80 -8.32
N PRO A 188 2.74 -24.86 -8.80
CA PRO A 188 3.83 -24.03 -8.28
C PRO A 188 3.55 -22.53 -8.41
N ASN A 189 2.92 -22.10 -9.51
CA ASN A 189 2.60 -20.70 -9.71
C ASN A 189 1.42 -20.25 -8.84
N ARG A 190 0.39 -21.08 -8.68
CA ARG A 190 -0.73 -20.81 -7.75
C ARG A 190 -0.24 -20.63 -6.32
N LYS A 191 0.74 -21.43 -5.88
CA LYS A 191 1.37 -21.28 -4.55
C LYS A 191 2.00 -19.91 -4.35
N LYS A 192 2.73 -19.39 -5.35
CA LYS A 192 3.27 -18.01 -5.32
C LYS A 192 2.19 -16.93 -5.28
N ASN A 193 1.01 -17.21 -5.84
CA ASN A 193 -0.13 -16.29 -5.79
C ASN A 193 -0.90 -16.33 -4.48
N ARG A 194 -0.80 -17.42 -3.71
CA ARG A 194 -1.26 -17.48 -2.32
C ARG A 194 -0.22 -16.85 -1.41
N ARG A 195 -0.36 -15.54 -1.20
CA ARG A 195 0.62 -14.73 -0.47
C ARG A 195 -0.05 -13.65 0.37
N VAL A 196 0.69 -13.18 1.37
CA VAL A 196 0.35 -12.01 2.17
C VAL A 196 1.44 -10.97 1.95
N VAL A 197 1.04 -9.76 1.61
CA VAL A 197 1.97 -8.64 1.44
C VAL A 197 1.76 -7.65 2.58
N PHE A 198 2.85 -7.25 3.22
CA PHE A 198 2.87 -6.11 4.13
C PHE A 198 3.40 -4.93 3.35
N PHE A 199 2.53 -3.97 3.08
CA PHE A 199 2.88 -2.74 2.40
C PHE A 199 2.99 -1.60 3.42
N ILE A 200 4.21 -1.14 3.65
CA ILE A 200 4.53 -0.05 4.56
C ILE A 200 4.61 1.24 3.75
N LYS A 201 3.66 2.15 3.94
CA LYS A 201 3.53 3.38 3.16
C LYS A 201 4.58 4.40 3.56
N ASN A 202 5.22 5.03 2.59
CA ASN A 202 6.12 6.16 2.84
C ASN A 202 5.38 7.36 3.43
N ASN A 203 4.17 7.62 2.93
CA ASN A 203 3.31 8.68 3.45
C ASN A 203 2.12 8.06 4.20
N PRO A 204 1.96 8.36 5.50
CA PRO A 204 0.81 7.87 6.27
C PRO A 204 -0.49 8.49 5.75
N TYR A 205 -1.60 7.81 6.01
CA TYR A 205 -2.94 8.32 5.81
C TYR A 205 -3.13 9.61 6.61
N PRO A 206 -3.75 10.62 5.99
CA PRO A 206 -4.05 11.86 6.68
C PRO A 206 -4.97 11.56 7.86
N ASP A 207 -4.60 12.03 9.05
CA ASP A 207 -5.43 11.92 10.24
C ASP A 207 -6.67 12.82 10.04
N PRO A 208 -7.90 12.27 10.04
CA PRO A 208 -9.11 13.08 9.91
C PRO A 208 -9.32 14.07 11.04
N THR A 209 -8.63 13.92 12.16
CA THR A 209 -8.62 14.87 13.28
C THR A 209 -7.40 15.81 13.27
N GLY A 210 -6.49 15.62 12.32
CA GLY A 210 -5.34 16.50 12.13
C GLY A 210 -5.71 17.83 11.47
N PRO A 211 -4.86 18.86 11.59
CA PRO A 211 -5.04 20.08 10.81
C PRO A 211 -5.07 19.72 9.31
N PRO A 212 -5.88 20.42 8.49
CA PRO A 212 -5.99 20.14 7.06
C PRO A 212 -4.60 20.14 6.41
N GLY A 213 -4.38 19.19 5.52
CA GLY A 213 -3.08 19.00 4.86
C GLY A 213 -2.59 20.26 4.13
N PRO A 214 -1.31 20.30 3.72
CA PRO A 214 -0.69 21.45 3.06
C PRO A 214 -1.40 21.89 1.77
N ASP A 215 -2.24 21.03 1.19
CA ASP A 215 -3.03 21.31 -0.01
C ASP A 215 -4.32 22.12 0.23
N GLY A 216 -4.64 22.47 1.48
CA GLY A 216 -5.84 23.24 1.84
C GLY A 216 -7.18 22.56 1.47
N LYS A 217 -7.13 21.33 0.96
CA LYS A 217 -8.31 20.52 0.69
C LYS A 217 -8.82 20.02 2.03
N PRO A 218 -10.08 20.31 2.40
CA PRO A 218 -10.72 19.65 3.53
C PRO A 218 -10.54 18.15 3.35
N LEU A 219 -10.19 17.43 4.43
CA LEU A 219 -10.33 15.98 4.42
C LEU A 219 -11.76 15.66 3.94
N PRO A 220 -11.96 14.65 3.09
CA PRO A 220 -13.31 14.19 2.78
C PRO A 220 -13.98 13.92 4.13
N ALA A 221 -14.97 14.75 4.47
CA ALA A 221 -15.70 14.61 5.72
C ALA A 221 -16.18 13.17 5.77
N ALA A 222 -15.85 12.45 6.85
CA ALA A 222 -16.50 11.19 7.12
C ALA A 222 -18.01 11.45 7.03
N PRO A 223 -18.79 10.65 6.27
CA PRO A 223 -20.22 10.84 6.24
C PRO A 223 -20.72 10.75 7.68
N GLU A 224 -21.20 11.87 8.20
CA GLU A 224 -21.69 11.96 9.56
C GLU A 224 -22.80 10.92 9.74
N GLY A 225 -22.59 10.02 10.70
CA GLY A 225 -23.55 9.12 11.33
C GLY A 225 -24.93 8.98 10.68
N GLY A 226 -24.99 8.33 9.53
CA GLY A 226 -26.16 7.53 9.16
C GLY A 226 -25.92 6.12 9.66
N ALA A 227 -26.51 5.75 10.80
CA ALA A 227 -26.54 4.34 11.20
C ALA A 227 -27.03 3.50 10.00
N PRO A 228 -26.39 2.35 9.68
CA PRO A 228 -26.96 1.46 8.68
C PRO A 228 -28.34 1.05 9.19
N ALA A 229 -29.38 1.42 8.45
CA ALA A 229 -30.74 1.01 8.72
C ALA A 229 -30.78 -0.52 8.86
N VAL A 230 -31.18 -0.99 10.03
CA VAL A 230 -31.52 -2.40 10.25
C VAL A 230 -32.61 -2.76 9.23
N PRO A 231 -32.41 -3.75 8.34
CA PRO A 231 -33.45 -4.16 7.42
C PRO A 231 -34.52 -4.90 8.22
N GLY A 232 -35.62 -4.21 8.54
CA GLY A 232 -36.69 -4.83 9.33
C GLY A 232 -37.83 -3.92 9.78
N GLN A 233 -37.90 -2.65 9.36
CA GLN A 233 -39.03 -1.79 9.70
C GLN A 233 -39.45 -0.98 8.49
N ALA A 234 -40.50 -1.46 7.82
CA ALA A 234 -41.19 -0.71 6.78
C ALA A 234 -41.84 0.53 7.42
N PRO A 235 -41.57 1.75 6.94
CA PRO A 235 -42.40 2.90 7.30
C PRO A 235 -43.77 2.74 6.62
N ALA A 236 -44.83 2.95 7.38
CA ALA A 236 -46.19 2.96 6.89
C ALA A 236 -46.32 3.94 5.70
N ALA A 237 -46.91 3.46 4.61
CA ALA A 237 -47.15 4.24 3.40
C ALA A 237 -48.17 5.37 3.68
N PRO A 238 -47.98 6.58 3.11
CA PRO A 238 -49.05 7.56 3.05
C PRO A 238 -50.10 7.11 2.02
N GLU A 239 -51.37 7.17 2.40
CA GLU A 239 -52.53 6.91 1.53
C GLU A 239 -52.51 7.85 0.31
N GLY A 240 -52.69 7.27 -0.89
CA GLY A 240 -53.09 7.99 -2.09
C GLY A 240 -52.04 8.10 -3.20
N ALA A 241 -51.86 7.02 -3.97
CA ALA A 241 -51.40 7.09 -5.36
C ALA A 241 -51.97 5.87 -6.14
N PRO A 242 -52.31 6.01 -7.43
CA PRO A 242 -53.14 5.04 -8.15
C PRO A 242 -52.35 3.79 -8.57
N GLU A 243 -53.06 2.65 -8.52
CA GLU A 243 -52.58 1.31 -8.85
C GLU A 243 -52.20 1.20 -10.34
N LEU A 244 -50.96 0.79 -10.63
CA LEU A 244 -50.52 0.40 -11.98
C LEU A 244 -50.77 -1.12 -12.16
N PRO A 245 -51.23 -1.58 -13.34
CA PRO A 245 -51.68 -2.96 -13.52
C PRO A 245 -50.52 -3.96 -13.51
N ALA A 246 -50.80 -5.15 -13.00
CA ALA A 246 -49.86 -6.26 -12.85
C ALA A 246 -49.30 -6.74 -14.20
N ALA A 247 -47.97 -6.83 -14.29
CA ALA A 247 -47.29 -7.57 -15.35
C ALA A 247 -47.31 -9.06 -15.02
N GLU A 248 -47.87 -9.85 -15.92
CA GLU A 248 -48.03 -11.31 -15.86
C GLU A 248 -46.66 -12.00 -16.06
N VAL A 249 -46.30 -12.90 -15.15
CA VAL A 249 -45.05 -13.71 -15.23
C VAL A 249 -45.35 -14.95 -16.08
N PRO A 250 -44.60 -15.26 -17.16
CA PRO A 250 -44.80 -16.51 -17.89
C PRO A 250 -44.16 -17.69 -17.13
N ALA A 251 -44.92 -18.79 -17.06
CA ALA A 251 -44.55 -20.03 -16.38
C ALA A 251 -43.42 -20.81 -17.10
N PRO A 252 -42.68 -21.70 -16.40
CA PRO A 252 -41.59 -22.47 -16.99
C PRO A 252 -42.11 -23.62 -17.86
N GLN A 253 -41.59 -23.73 -19.09
CA GLN A 253 -41.87 -24.86 -19.99
C GLN A 253 -40.85 -25.99 -19.76
N THR A 254 -41.35 -27.15 -19.35
CA THR A 254 -40.65 -28.44 -19.34
C THR A 254 -40.46 -28.95 -20.77
N PRO A 255 -39.27 -29.47 -21.18
CA PRO A 255 -39.16 -30.25 -22.40
C PRO A 255 -39.61 -31.70 -22.17
N ALA A 256 -40.50 -32.20 -23.01
CA ALA A 256 -40.92 -33.61 -23.10
C ALA A 256 -39.95 -34.45 -23.98
N PRO A 257 -39.96 -35.79 -23.90
CA PRO A 257 -38.82 -36.63 -24.28
C PRO A 257 -38.94 -37.39 -25.63
N ALA A 258 -37.80 -38.00 -26.00
CA ALA A 258 -37.57 -39.23 -26.77
C ALA A 258 -37.53 -39.21 -28.31
N GLY A 259 -36.54 -39.94 -28.86
CA GLY A 259 -36.48 -40.34 -30.27
C GLY A 259 -35.13 -40.95 -30.66
N GLU A 260 -35.10 -42.27 -30.82
CA GLU A 260 -33.96 -43.15 -31.14
C GLU A 260 -33.26 -42.86 -32.49
N ALA A 261 -32.02 -43.37 -32.57
CA ALA A 261 -31.20 -43.46 -33.78
C ALA A 261 -31.81 -44.39 -34.86
N PRO A 262 -31.29 -44.31 -36.09
CA PRO A 262 -30.98 -45.55 -36.80
C PRO A 262 -29.55 -45.56 -37.37
N ALA A 263 -29.03 -46.77 -37.47
CA ALA A 263 -27.80 -47.15 -38.16
C ALA A 263 -28.10 -47.71 -39.57
N GLU A 264 -27.03 -47.90 -40.35
CA GLU A 264 -26.91 -48.56 -41.69
C GLU A 264 -27.24 -47.65 -42.89
N GLY A 265 -26.53 -47.62 -44.03
CA GLY A 265 -25.38 -48.35 -44.59
C GLY A 265 -25.46 -48.34 -46.14
N TRP A 266 -24.29 -48.30 -46.83
CA TRP A 266 -24.03 -48.52 -48.28
C TRP A 266 -24.38 -47.43 -49.31
N GLU A 267 -23.35 -46.78 -49.89
CA GLU A 267 -22.73 -47.05 -51.21
C GLU A 267 -21.36 -46.37 -51.30
#